data_AF-A0A366MCB9-F1
#
_entry.id   AF-A0A366MCB9-F1
#
_cell.length_a   1.000
_cell.length_b   1.000
_cell.length_c   1.000
_cell.angle_alpha   90.00
_cell.angle_beta   90.00
_cell.angle_gamma   90.00
#
_symmetry.space_group_name_H-M   'P 1'
#
loop_
_entity.id
_entity.type
_entity.pdbx_description
1 polymer ?
#
loop_
_entity_poly.entity_id
_entity_poly.type
_entity_poly.pdbx_seq_one_letter_code
_entity_poly.pdbx_strand_id
1 'polypeptide(L)' 'MGKIKTVIVDTISYFNLIVEKPCIISGILMDKATGNPVLVNGKEIRAERTFIPTTPNGTINLEFIFDGED' A
#
# COMPACT_ATOMS: atom_id res chain seq x y z
N MET A 1 -4.35 -26.27 -6.93
CA MET A 1 -4.69 -24.91 -7.38
C MET A 1 -3.42 -24.09 -7.45
N GLY A 2 -3.23 -23.32 -8.52
CA GLY A 2 -2.08 -22.43 -8.66
C GLY A 2 -2.27 -21.17 -7.81
N LYS A 3 -1.19 -20.61 -7.30
CA LYS A 3 -1.23 -19.29 -6.66
C LYS A 3 -1.27 -18.22 -7.75
N ILE A 4 -2.25 -17.34 -7.72
CA ILE A 4 -2.28 -16.15 -8.59
C ILE A 4 -1.74 -14.98 -7.77
N LYS A 5 -0.78 -14.23 -8.33
CA LYS A 5 -0.35 -12.98 -7.71
C LYS A 5 -1.37 -11.89 -8.00
N THR A 6 -2.00 -11.39 -6.95
CA THR A 6 -2.90 -10.24 -7.00
C THR A 6 -2.15 -8.99 -6.55
N VAL A 7 -2.38 -7.89 -7.26
CA VAL A 7 -1.80 -6.58 -6.96
C VAL A 7 -2.92 -5.57 -6.81
N ILE A 8 -2.97 -4.88 -5.67
CA ILE A 8 -3.84 -3.72 -5.45
C ILE A 8 -2.94 -2.50 -5.32
N VAL A 9 -3.21 -1.48 -6.14
CA VAL A 9 -2.46 -0.22 -6.14
C VAL A 9 -3.27 0.85 -5.45
N ASP A 10 -2.76 1.37 -4.33
CA ASP A 10 -3.32 2.54 -3.66
C ASP A 10 -2.56 3.80 -4.10
N THR A 11 -3.28 4.80 -4.61
CA THR A 11 -2.69 6.07 -5.06
C THR A 11 -2.88 7.13 -3.98
N ILE A 12 -1.80 7.40 -3.25
CA ILE A 12 -1.80 8.31 -2.11
C ILE A 12 -1.43 9.71 -2.58
N SER A 13 -2.32 10.67 -2.37
CA SER A 13 -2.03 12.09 -2.54
C SER A 13 -1.39 12.65 -1.28
N TYR A 14 -0.28 13.38 -1.42
CA TYR A 14 0.39 14.08 -0.33
C TYR A 14 0.44 15.58 -0.59
N PHE A 15 0.49 16.35 0.50
CA PHE A 15 0.52 17.81 0.47
C PHE A 15 1.50 18.35 1.52
N ASN A 16 2.18 19.44 1.19
CA ASN A 16 3.09 20.18 2.07
C ASN A 16 4.24 19.35 2.67
N LEU A 17 4.76 18.37 1.92
CA LEU A 17 5.97 17.65 2.32
C LEU A 17 7.23 18.49 2.11
N ILE A 18 8.23 18.22 2.94
CA ILE A 18 9.58 18.79 2.78
C ILE A 18 10.29 18.00 1.69
N VAL A 19 10.61 18.66 0.59
CA VAL A 19 11.39 18.10 -0.53
C VAL A 19 12.76 17.64 -0.03
N GLU A 20 13.31 16.59 -0.65
CA GLU A 20 14.60 15.94 -0.29
C GLU A 20 14.65 15.25 1.09
N LYS A 21 13.58 15.32 1.90
CA LYS A 21 13.49 14.60 3.17
C LYS A 21 12.87 13.20 2.97
N PRO A 22 13.58 12.11 3.33
CA PRO A 22 13.02 10.76 3.24
C PRO A 22 11.72 10.62 4.04
N CYS A 23 10.72 10.02 3.40
CA CYS A 23 9.41 9.72 3.97
C CYS A 23 9.11 8.23 3.80
N ILE A 24 8.41 7.67 4.78
CA ILE A 24 7.94 6.28 4.75
C ILE A 24 6.41 6.32 4.76
N ILE A 25 5.79 5.63 3.80
CA ILE A 25 4.37 5.32 3.83
C ILE A 25 4.21 3.84 4.18
N SER A 26 3.26 3.54 5.04
CA SER A 26 2.88 2.17 5.40
C SER A 26 1.37 2.04 5.34
N GLY A 27 0.90 0.83 5.01
CA GLY A 27 -0.51 0.54 4.87
C GLY A 27 -0.83 -0.90 5.22
N ILE A 28 -2.08 -1.12 5.62
CA ILE A 28 -2.70 -2.44 5.80
C ILE A 28 -3.87 -2.49 4.82
N LEU A 29 -3.99 -3.58 4.06
CA LEU A 29 -5.14 -3.77 3.18
C LEU A 29 -6.37 -4.10 4.02
N MET A 30 -7.41 -3.28 3.92
CA MET A 30 -8.64 -3.40 4.72
C MET A 30 -9.81 -3.86 3.85
N ASP A 31 -10.67 -4.72 4.39
CA ASP A 31 -12.00 -4.96 3.85
C ASP A 31 -12.90 -3.77 4.20
N LYS A 32 -13.42 -3.09 3.18
CA LYS A 32 -14.19 -1.85 3.36
C LYS A 32 -15.54 -2.05 4.07
N ALA A 33 -16.16 -3.21 3.88
CA ALA A 33 -17.49 -3.47 4.44
C ALA A 33 -17.42 -3.73 5.95
N THR A 34 -16.37 -4.42 6.39
CA THR A 34 -16.18 -4.84 7.78
C THR A 34 -15.25 -3.92 8.58
N GLY A 35 -14.37 -3.18 7.90
CA GLY A 35 -13.33 -2.38 8.54
C GLY A 35 -12.18 -3.21 9.12
N ASN A 36 -12.13 -4.51 8.82
CA ASN A 36 -11.09 -5.41 9.32
C ASN A 36 -9.96 -5.61 8.29
N PRO A 37 -8.74 -6.00 8.74
CA PRO A 37 -7.67 -6.36 7.83
C PRO A 37 -8.05 -7.56 6.95
N VAL A 38 -7.66 -7.51 5.68
CA VAL A 38 -7.69 -8.69 4.81
C VAL A 38 -6.58 -9.64 5.26
N LEU A 39 -6.94 -10.91 5.46
CA LEU A 39 -6.02 -11.97 5.87
C LEU A 39 -5.79 -12.95 4.73
N VAL A 40 -4.52 -13.21 4.40
CA VAL A 40 -4.11 -14.30 3.51
C VAL A 40 -3.23 -15.25 4.31
N ASN A 41 -3.60 -16.53 4.36
CA ASN A 41 -2.94 -17.53 5.20
C ASN A 41 -2.85 -17.11 6.68
N GLY A 42 -3.90 -16.45 7.19
CA GLY A 42 -3.96 -15.96 8.57
C GLY A 42 -3.04 -14.76 8.87
N LYS A 43 -2.45 -14.12 7.85
CA LYS A 43 -1.59 -12.94 8.01
C LYS A 43 -2.19 -11.73 7.30
N GLU A 44 -2.07 -10.56 7.92
CA GLU A 44 -2.43 -9.28 7.32
C GLU A 44 -1.55 -8.99 6.11
N ILE A 45 -2.16 -8.39 5.08
CA ILE A 45 -1.43 -7.88 3.93
C ILE A 45 -0.98 -6.45 4.26
N ARG A 46 0.34 -6.27 4.35
CA ARG A 46 0.99 -4.99 4.67
C ARG A 46 1.89 -4.57 3.53
N ALA A 47 1.97 -3.26 3.29
CA ALA A 47 2.89 -2.67 2.33
C ALA A 47 3.60 -1.48 2.98
N GLU A 48 4.87 -1.29 2.63
CA GLU A 48 5.67 -0.16 3.03
C GLU A 48 6.45 0.34 1.83
N ARG A 49 6.58 1.67 1.70
CA ARG A 49 7.42 2.29 0.70
C ARG A 49 8.13 3.50 1.28
N THR A 50 9.44 3.52 1.11
CA THR A 50 10.26 4.71 1.34
C THR A 50 10.36 5.49 0.04
N PHE A 51 10.20 6.80 0.11
CA PHE A 51 10.39 7.69 -1.03
C PHE A 51 10.99 9.03 -0.59
N ILE A 52 11.59 9.74 -1.53
CA ILE A 52 12.05 11.11 -1.35
C ILE A 52 11.17 11.99 -2.25
N PRO A 53 10.36 12.90 -1.68
CA PRO A 53 9.51 13.78 -2.48
C PRO A 53 10.37 14.76 -3.28
N THR A 54 10.06 14.89 -4.58
CA THR A 54 10.67 15.88 -5.49
C THR A 54 9.85 17.17 -5.60
N THR A 55 8.59 17.13 -5.14
CA THR A 55 7.68 18.28 -5.03
C THR A 55 7.01 18.26 -3.65
N PRO A 56 6.52 19.41 -3.14
CA PRO A 56 5.79 19.44 -1.86
C PRO A 56 4.45 18.71 -1.90
N ASN A 57 3.82 18.67 -3.08
CA ASN A 57 2.53 18.05 -3.33
C ASN A 57 2.65 17.09 -4.51
N GLY A 58 1.98 15.95 -4.44
CA GLY A 58 2.02 14.97 -5.52
C GLY A 58 1.32 13.68 -5.13
N THR A 59 1.57 12.64 -5.91
CA THR A 59 1.03 11.30 -5.67
C THR A 59 2.13 10.25 -5.62
N ILE A 60 1.87 9.18 -4.89
CA ILE A 60 2.73 8.01 -4.81
C ILE A 60 1.86 6.76 -4.79
N ASN A 61 2.31 5.70 -5.44
CA ASN A 61 1.62 4.42 -5.43
C ASN A 61 2.17 3.52 -4.33
N LEU A 62 1.30 2.92 -3.54
CA LEU A 62 1.62 1.83 -2.62
C LEU A 62 0.98 0.54 -3.14
N GLU A 63 1.81 -0.47 -3.39
CA GLU A 63 1.36 -1.73 -3.95
C GLU A 63 1.22 -2.79 -2.86
N PHE A 64 0.03 -3.35 -2.72
CA PHE A 64 -0.24 -4.53 -1.91
C PHE A 64 -0.19 -5.75 -2.81
N ILE A 65 0.80 -6.61 -2.60
CA ILE A 65 1.02 -7.83 -3.39
C ILE A 65 0.78 -9.03 -2.50
N PHE A 66 -0.12 -9.92 -2.91
CA PHE A 66 -0.45 -11.13 -2.17
C PHE A 66 -0.87 -12.27 -3.10
N ASP A 67 -0.78 -13.50 -2.61
CA ASP A 67 -1.31 -14.66 -3.32
C ASP A 67 -2.84 -14.66 -3.17
N GLY A 68 -3.57 -14.44 -4.26
CA GLY A 68 -5.01 -14.67 -4.34
C GLY A 68 -5.33 -16.15 -4.55
N GLU A 69 -6.54 -16.52 -4.18
CA GLU A 69 -7.14 -17.80 -4.54
C GLU A 69 -8.12 -17.58 -5.71
N ASP A 70 -8.20 -18.54 -6.63
CA ASP A 70 -9.20 -18.61 -7.71
C ASP A 70 -10.58 -18.98 -7.15
#